data_AF-A0A350RK86-F1
#
_entry.id   AF-A0A350RK86-F1
#
_cell.length_a   1.000
_cell.length_b   1.000
_cell.length_c   1.000
_cell.angle_alpha   90.00
_cell.angle_beta   90.00
_cell.angle_gamma   90.00
#
_symmetry.space_group_name_H-M   'P 1'
#
loop_
_entity.id
_entity.type
_entity.pdbx_description
1 polymer ?
#
loop_
_entity_poly.entity_id
_entity_poly.type
_entity_poly.pdbx_seq_one_letter_code
_entity_poly.pdbx_strand_id
1 'polypeptide(L)' 'MSGRIERQRRMISNPQQQVASVVATRDFLLRLINTKETPRIPREVRREARALLRHFPIADELRPVLQKGLAKESS' A
#
# COMPACT_ATOMS: atom_id res chain seq x y z
N MET A 1 -8.56 -3.39 -34.32
CA MET A 1 -8.19 -4.46 -33.38
C MET A 1 -7.01 -3.97 -32.56
N SER A 2 -7.29 -3.46 -31.36
CA SER A 2 -6.31 -2.75 -30.53
C SER A 2 -5.32 -3.75 -29.94
N GLY A 3 -4.10 -3.73 -30.48
CA GLY A 3 -2.97 -4.50 -29.97
C GLY A 3 -2.70 -4.09 -28.53
N ARG A 4 -2.97 -5.04 -27.63
CA ARG A 4 -2.49 -5.14 -26.25
C ARG A 4 -1.41 -4.11 -25.93
N ILE A 5 -1.79 -3.13 -25.11
CA ILE A 5 -0.85 -2.29 -24.36
C ILE A 5 0.13 -3.26 -23.68
N GLU A 6 1.31 -3.34 -24.26
CA GLU A 6 2.31 -4.31 -23.89
C GLU A 6 2.77 -3.97 -22.47
N ARG A 7 2.53 -4.92 -21.57
CA ARG A 7 2.77 -4.88 -20.14
C ARG A 7 4.27 -4.81 -19.86
N GLN A 8 4.86 -3.65 -20.09
CA GLN A 8 6.20 -3.30 -19.61
C GLN A 8 6.11 -2.29 -18.46
N ARG A 9 5.29 -2.61 -17.45
CA ARG A 9 5.63 -2.16 -16.10
C ARG A 9 6.84 -2.99 -15.69
N ARG A 10 8.04 -2.51 -16.04
CA ARG A 10 9.27 -2.96 -15.40
C ARG A 10 9.04 -2.83 -13.90
N MET A 11 8.78 -3.95 -13.24
CA MET A 11 8.73 -4.02 -11.80
C MET A 11 10.15 -3.68 -11.32
N ILE A 12 10.40 -2.39 -11.01
CA ILE A 12 11.63 -1.95 -10.34
C ILE A 12 11.77 -2.72 -9.01
N SER A 13 10.65 -3.19 -8.46
CA SER A 13 10.55 -3.83 -7.16
C SER A 13 10.05 -5.27 -7.27
N ASN A 14 10.79 -6.22 -6.67
CA ASN A 14 10.39 -7.63 -6.58
C ASN A 14 9.08 -7.80 -5.73
N PRO A 15 8.41 -8.97 -5.78
CA PRO A 15 7.15 -9.18 -5.05
C PRO A 15 7.25 -8.90 -3.55
N GLN A 16 8.38 -9.22 -2.92
CA GLN A 16 8.61 -8.95 -1.50
C GLN A 16 8.66 -7.44 -1.23
N GLN A 17 9.34 -6.67 -2.08
CA GLN A 17 9.38 -5.20 -2.00
C GLN A 17 8.01 -4.58 -2.28
N GLN A 18 7.22 -5.16 -3.17
CA GLN A 18 5.83 -4.73 -3.41
C GLN A 18 4.99 -4.95 -2.15
N VAL A 19 5.01 -6.14 -1.56
CA VAL A 19 4.29 -6.42 -0.30
C VAL A 19 4.76 -5.47 0.81
N ALA A 20 6.07 -5.29 0.96
CA ALA A 20 6.65 -4.37 1.93
C ALA A 20 6.18 -2.93 1.72
N SER A 21 6.07 -2.47 0.47
CA SER A 21 5.62 -1.11 0.17
C SER A 21 4.17 -0.85 0.58
N VAL A 22 3.28 -1.84 0.40
CA VAL A 22 1.87 -1.71 0.78
C VAL A 22 1.73 -1.75 2.31
N VAL A 23 2.48 -2.62 2.99
CA VAL A 23 2.54 -2.64 4.46
C VAL A 23 3.04 -1.30 5.01
N ALA A 24 4.15 -0.78 4.46
CA ALA A 24 4.73 0.49 4.88
C ALA A 24 3.80 1.69 4.62
N THR A 25 2.93 1.61 3.59
CA THR A 25 1.91 2.62 3.32
C THR A 25 0.92 2.71 4.48
N ARG A 26 0.48 1.58 5.03
CA ARG A 26 -0.37 1.57 6.22
C ARG A 26 0.30 2.25 7.41
N ASP A 27 1.57 1.92 7.65
CA ASP A 27 2.34 2.51 8.75
C ASP A 27 2.52 4.01 8.55
N PHE A 28 2.73 4.45 7.32
CA PHE A 28 2.74 5.87 6.97
C PHE A 28 1.41 6.57 7.30
N LEU A 29 0.27 5.96 6.94
CA LEU A 29 -1.04 6.50 7.29
C LEU A 29 -1.25 6.59 8.81
N LEU A 30 -0.75 5.61 9.58
CA LEU A 30 -0.77 5.65 11.05
C LEU A 30 0.06 6.83 11.61
N ARG A 31 1.24 7.08 11.04
CA ARG A 31 2.07 8.23 11.44
C ARG A 31 1.40 9.56 11.14
N LEU A 32 0.70 9.67 10.01
CA LEU A 32 -0.03 10.89 9.63
C LEU A 32 -1.16 11.24 10.61
N ILE A 33 -1.83 10.25 11.20
CA ILE A 33 -2.90 10.52 12.18
C ILE A 33 -2.36 10.81 13.59
N ASN A 34 -1.08 10.50 13.85
CA ASN A 34 -0.43 10.77 15.12
C ASN A 34 0.07 12.22 15.19
N THR A 35 -0.63 13.06 15.94
CA THR A 35 -0.30 14.48 16.10
C THR A 35 1.02 14.75 16.82
N LYS A 36 1.50 13.80 17.64
CA LYS A 36 2.80 13.92 18.33
C LYS A 36 3.96 13.69 17.36
N GLU A 37 3.82 12.73 16.46
CA GLU A 37 4.82 12.43 15.45
C GLU A 37 4.80 13.44 14.29
N THR A 38 3.61 13.92 13.90
CA THR A 38 3.45 14.79 12.72
C THR A 38 2.63 16.06 13.04
N PRO A 39 3.16 17.00 13.86
CA PRO A 39 2.37 18.13 14.38
C PRO A 39 1.89 19.09 13.28
N ARG A 40 2.66 19.29 12.21
CA ARG A 40 2.39 20.31 11.16
C ARG A 40 1.46 19.85 10.02
N ILE A 41 0.94 18.63 10.08
CA ILE A 41 0.06 18.10 9.02
C ILE A 41 -1.33 18.77 9.10
N PRO A 42 -1.94 19.22 7.99
CA PRO A 42 -3.30 19.76 8.01
C PRO A 42 -4.35 18.75 8.53
N ARG A 43 -5.43 19.23 9.15
CA ARG A 43 -6.47 18.37 9.74
C ARG A 43 -7.15 17.50 8.68
N GLU A 44 -7.27 18.02 7.47
CA GLU A 44 -7.90 17.39 6.31
C GLU A 44 -7.13 16.13 5.90
N VAL A 45 -5.81 16.24 5.82
CA VAL A 45 -4.91 15.12 5.51
C VAL A 45 -5.02 14.03 6.59
N ARG A 46 -5.11 14.40 7.86
CA ARG A 46 -5.33 13.42 8.95
C ARG A 46 -6.69 12.74 8.85
N ARG A 47 -7.72 13.48 8.46
CA ARG A 47 -9.07 12.93 8.27
C ARG A 47 -9.09 11.92 7.14
N GLU A 48 -8.43 12.23 6.03
CA GLU A 48 -8.29 11.35 4.88
C GLU A 48 -7.50 10.08 5.25
N ALA A 49 -6.33 10.22 5.89
CA ALA A 49 -5.55 9.08 6.36
C ALA A 49 -6.36 8.16 7.30
N ARG A 50 -7.15 8.74 8.21
CA ARG A 50 -8.05 7.99 9.09
C ARG A 50 -9.17 7.28 8.33
N ALA A 51 -9.74 7.90 7.29
CA ALA A 51 -10.76 7.27 6.47
C ALA A 51 -10.21 6.07 5.70
N LEU A 52 -9.02 6.21 5.11
CA LEU A 52 -8.32 5.12 4.42
C LEU A 52 -8.01 3.95 5.38
N LEU A 53 -7.51 4.25 6.58
CA LEU A 53 -7.18 3.23 7.59
C LEU A 53 -8.37 2.36 8.02
N ARG A 54 -9.60 2.87 7.96
CA ARG A 54 -10.80 2.08 8.30
C ARG A 54 -11.02 0.88 7.39
N HIS A 55 -10.52 0.97 6.15
CA HIS A 55 -10.66 -0.07 5.15
C HIS A 55 -9.33 -0.77 4.86
N PHE A 56 -8.25 -0.39 5.56
CA PHE A 56 -6.92 -0.91 5.33
C PHE A 56 -6.62 -2.06 6.31
N PRO A 57 -6.53 -3.32 5.85
CA PRO A 57 -6.25 -4.48 6.70
C PRO A 57 -4.93 -4.32 7.47
N ILE A 58 -4.77 -5.02 8.59
CA ILE A 58 -3.49 -5.01 9.32
C ILE A 58 -2.39 -5.74 8.54
N ALA A 59 -1.12 -5.48 8.86
CA ALA A 59 0.02 -6.06 8.14
C ALA A 59 -0.05 -7.59 8.07
N ASP A 60 -0.48 -8.24 9.14
CA ASP A 60 -0.60 -9.70 9.25
C ASP A 60 -1.67 -10.29 8.34
N GLU A 61 -2.74 -9.53 8.06
CA GLU A 61 -3.80 -9.91 7.10
C GLU A 61 -3.38 -9.60 5.66
N LEU A 62 -2.68 -8.48 5.46
CA LEU A 62 -2.32 -7.96 4.15
C LEU A 62 -1.19 -8.77 3.48
N ARG A 63 -0.16 -9.13 4.24
CA ARG A 63 1.02 -9.88 3.74
C ARG A 63 0.65 -11.18 3.00
N PRO A 64 -0.10 -12.13 3.59
CA PRO A 64 -0.41 -13.39 2.93
C PRO A 64 -1.29 -13.21 1.69
N VAL A 65 -2.22 -12.23 1.71
CA VAL A 65 -3.10 -11.94 0.56
C VAL A 65 -2.28 -11.41 -0.62
N LEU A 66 -1.39 -10.45 -0.37
CA LEU A 66 -0.53 -9.88 -1.41
C LEU A 66 0.47 -10.89 -1.96
N GLN A 67 1.11 -11.68 -1.09
CA GLN A 67 2.02 -12.75 -1.50
C GLN A 67 1.30 -13.78 -2.39
N LYS A 68 0.10 -14.20 -2.01
CA LYS A 68 -0.71 -15.14 -2.81
C LYS A 68 -1.12 -14.56 -4.16
N GLY A 69 -1.52 -13.28 -4.21
CA GLY A 69 -1.87 -12.61 -5.46
C GLY A 69 -0.69 -12.51 -6.43
N LEU A 70 0.46 -12.07 -5.94
CA LEU A 70 1.67 -11.90 -6.76
C LEU A 70 2.28 -13.23 -7.20
N ALA A 71 2.17 -14.28 -6.38
CA ALA A 71 2.61 -15.63 -6.76
C ALA A 71 1.76 -16.22 -7.90
N LYS A 72 0.44 -15.95 -7.91
CA LYS A 72 -0.49 -16.41 -8.96
C LYS A 72 -0.26 -15.75 -10.33
N GLU A 73 0.32 -14.55 -10.37
CA GLU A 73 0.65 -13.89 -11.64
C GLU A 73 1.97 -14.40 -12.24
N SER A 74 2.75 -15.15 -11.46
CA SER A 74 4.05 -15.69 -11.86
C SER A 74 4.00 -17.17 -12.29
N SER A 75 2.82 -17.81 -12.26
CA SER A 75 2.57 -19.20 -12.71
C SER A 75 1.69 -19.19 -13.95
#